data_AF-A0A6L5PXV8-F1
#
_entry.id   AF-A0A6L5PXV8-F1
#
_cell.length_a   1.000
_cell.length_b   1.000
_cell.length_c   1.000
_cell.angle_alpha   90.00
_cell.angle_beta   90.00
_cell.angle_gamma   90.00
#
_symmetry.space_group_name_H-M   'P 1'
#
loop_
_entity.id
_entity.type
_entity.pdbx_description
1 polymer ?
#
loop_
_entity_poly.entity_id
_entity_poly.type
_entity_poly.pdbx_seq_one_letter_code
_entity_poly.pdbx_strand_id
1 'polypeptide(L)'
;MKIEHVAIWVNDLEGMRDFYKQYFGGEENSLYHNPKKQFESYFITFEGGARLELMRQVGIDDTTQTQTIGYAHIAFSVGSKEKVNELTNTLSEAGYAVLNGPRTTGDGYYESVVSDLEGNQIEITI
;
A
#
# COMPACT_ATOMS: atom_id res chain seq x y z
N MET A 1 1.37 -22.09 8.75
CA MET A 1 1.66 -21.35 7.50
C MET A 1 1.00 -19.99 7.62
N LYS A 2 1.64 -18.93 7.12
CA LYS A 2 1.14 -17.54 7.17
C LYS A 2 1.66 -16.77 5.96
N ILE A 3 1.00 -15.67 5.58
CA ILE A 3 1.58 -14.71 4.63
C ILE A 3 2.77 -14.05 5.32
N GLU A 4 3.94 -14.11 4.68
CA GLU A 4 5.16 -13.47 5.21
C GLU A 4 5.28 -12.03 4.70
N HIS A 5 5.09 -11.86 3.39
CA HIS A 5 5.02 -10.55 2.77
C HIS A 5 4.11 -10.55 1.55
N VAL A 6 3.77 -9.34 1.11
CA VAL A 6 3.19 -9.03 -0.19
C VAL A 6 4.19 -8.15 -0.91
N ALA A 7 4.37 -8.32 -2.21
CA ALA A 7 5.32 -7.53 -2.99
C ALA A 7 4.62 -6.75 -4.10
N ILE A 8 5.00 -5.50 -4.30
CA ILE A 8 4.49 -4.64 -5.38
C ILE A 8 5.66 -4.02 -6.16
N TRP A 9 5.46 -3.88 -7.47
CA TRP A 9 6.36 -3.12 -8.33
C TRP A 9 6.00 -1.65 -8.27
N VAL A 10 7.01 -0.79 -8.17
CA VAL A 10 6.88 0.66 -8.10
C VAL A 10 7.95 1.33 -8.96
N ASN A 11 7.64 2.51 -9.48
CA ASN A 11 8.53 3.34 -10.27
C ASN A 11 9.35 4.30 -9.40
N ASP A 12 8.72 4.91 -8.40
CA ASP A 12 9.32 5.79 -7.40
C ASP A 12 9.43 5.07 -6.06
N LEU A 13 10.52 4.31 -5.91
CA LEU A 13 10.80 3.51 -4.71
C LEU A 13 10.86 4.35 -3.43
N GLU A 14 11.44 5.55 -3.51
CA GLU A 14 11.61 6.45 -2.37
C GLU A 14 10.27 7.10 -1.98
N GLY A 15 9.52 7.62 -2.97
CA GLY A 15 8.20 8.19 -2.74
C GLY A 15 7.21 7.18 -2.16
N MET A 16 7.23 5.94 -2.67
CA MET A 16 6.40 4.86 -2.15
C MET A 16 6.80 4.43 -0.74
N ARG A 17 8.09 4.33 -0.45
CA ARG A 17 8.57 4.09 0.92
C ARG A 17 8.02 5.16 1.86
N ASP A 18 8.21 6.43 1.51
CA ASP A 18 7.83 7.54 2.38
C ASP A 18 6.30 7.62 2.58
N PHE A 19 5.51 7.28 1.55
CA PHE A 19 4.06 7.15 1.66
C PHE A 19 3.64 6.13 2.72
N TYR A 20 4.12 4.88 2.65
CA TYR A 20 3.71 3.85 3.61
C TYR A 20 4.24 4.12 5.03
N LYS A 21 5.41 4.75 5.16
CA LYS A 21 5.92 5.19 6.45
C LYS A 21 5.02 6.26 7.07
N GLN A 22 4.69 7.29 6.29
CA GLN A 22 3.99 8.46 6.78
C GLN A 22 2.54 8.15 7.15
N TYR A 23 1.80 7.42 6.30
CA TYR A 23 0.36 7.26 6.47
C TYR A 23 -0.05 5.94 7.13
N PHE A 24 0.78 4.90 7.01
CA PHE A 24 0.48 3.57 7.54
C PHE A 24 1.43 3.13 8.66
N GLY A 25 2.31 4.03 9.13
CA GLY A 25 3.22 3.76 10.24
C GLY A 25 4.23 2.65 9.93
N GLY A 26 4.56 2.44 8.66
CA GLY A 26 5.54 1.45 8.24
C GLY A 26 6.98 1.84 8.63
N GLU A 27 7.82 0.85 8.89
CA GLU A 27 9.26 1.00 9.11
C GLU A 27 10.03 0.25 8.02
N GLU A 28 10.90 0.95 7.28
CA GLU A 28 11.74 0.34 6.26
C GLU A 28 12.95 -0.38 6.85
N ASN A 29 13.45 -1.37 6.11
CA ASN A 29 14.81 -1.87 6.29
C ASN A 29 15.84 -1.01 5.53
N SER A 30 17.12 -1.40 5.59
CA SER A 30 18.13 -0.85 4.70
C SER A 30 17.83 -1.20 3.23
N LEU A 31 18.08 -0.25 2.33
CA LEU A 31 17.95 -0.44 0.89
C LEU A 31 18.73 -1.67 0.43
N TYR A 32 18.04 -2.62 -0.22
CA TYR A 32 18.69 -3.66 -0.98
C TYR A 32 18.89 -3.19 -2.42
N HIS A 33 20.11 -3.35 -2.95
CA HIS A 33 20.42 -3.00 -4.34
C HIS A 33 21.24 -4.09 -4.99
N ASN A 34 20.80 -4.53 -6.17
CA ASN A 34 21.51 -5.45 -7.05
C ASN A 34 21.87 -4.76 -8.37
N PRO A 35 23.10 -4.23 -8.51
CA PRO A 35 23.52 -3.48 -9.70
C PRO A 35 23.48 -4.29 -10.99
N LYS A 36 23.71 -5.61 -10.92
CA LYS A 36 23.73 -6.49 -12.10
C LYS A 36 22.33 -6.67 -12.71
N LYS A 37 21.30 -6.68 -11.86
CA LYS A 37 19.90 -6.78 -12.28
C LYS A 37 19.20 -5.42 -12.36
N GLN A 38 19.88 -4.36 -11.95
CA GLN A 38 19.30 -3.03 -11.80
C GLN A 38 18.02 -3.05 -10.97
N PHE A 39 18.06 -3.83 -9.87
CA PHE A 39 16.92 -4.08 -8.98
C PHE A 39 17.20 -3.46 -7.62
N GLU A 40 16.19 -2.81 -7.05
CA GLU A 40 16.21 -2.18 -5.74
C GLU A 40 14.94 -2.56 -4.97
N SER A 41 15.04 -2.77 -3.66
CA SER A 41 13.86 -3.01 -2.84
C SER A 41 13.99 -2.56 -1.40
N TYR A 42 12.83 -2.29 -0.80
CA TYR A 42 12.61 -2.12 0.64
C TYR A 42 11.61 -3.14 1.13
N PHE A 43 11.80 -3.62 2.36
CA PHE A 43 10.74 -4.21 3.16
C PHE A 43 10.21 -3.18 4.14
N ILE A 44 8.91 -2.93 4.10
CA ILE A 44 8.17 -2.11 5.04
C ILE A 44 7.49 -3.03 6.05
N THR A 45 7.85 -2.85 7.33
CA THR A 45 7.31 -3.61 8.46
C THR A 45 6.28 -2.77 9.18
N PHE A 46 5.13 -3.36 9.51
CA PHE A 46 4.05 -2.70 10.27
C PHE A 46 4.00 -3.27 11.71
N GLU A 47 3.06 -2.78 12.53
CA GLU A 47 2.89 -3.20 13.93
C GLU A 47 2.81 -4.73 14.10
N GLY A 48 2.30 -5.45 13.09
CA GLY A 48 2.38 -6.90 13.01
C GLY A 48 1.90 -7.47 11.69
N GLY A 49 1.98 -8.80 11.57
CA GLY A 49 1.49 -9.52 10.40
C GLY A 49 2.50 -9.62 9.27
N ALA A 50 2.03 -9.43 8.04
CA ALA A 50 2.85 -9.49 6.83
C ALA A 50 3.59 -8.16 6.59
N ARG A 51 4.72 -8.23 5.90
CA ARG A 51 5.48 -7.05 5.45
C ARG A 51 5.10 -6.69 4.01
N LEU A 52 5.34 -5.45 3.61
CA LEU A 52 5.21 -5.01 2.21
C LEU A 52 6.60 -4.89 1.59
N GLU A 53 6.88 -5.63 0.53
CA GLU A 53 8.08 -5.45 -0.28
C GLU A 53 7.79 -4.47 -1.42
N LEU A 54 8.45 -3.31 -1.39
CA LEU A 54 8.45 -2.34 -2.47
C LEU A 54 9.64 -2.66 -3.38
N MET A 55 9.37 -2.93 -4.65
CA MET A 55 10.39 -3.35 -5.60
C MET A 55 10.44 -2.41 -6.80
N ARG A 56 11.65 -2.10 -7.26
CA ARG A 56 11.88 -1.36 -8.49
C ARG A 56 12.92 -2.09 -9.33
N GLN A 57 12.69 -2.17 -10.64
CA GLN A 57 13.68 -2.68 -11.58
C GLN A 57 13.62 -1.90 -12.88
N VAL A 58 14.78 -1.57 -13.44
CA VAL A 58 14.86 -0.96 -14.78
C VAL A 58 14.18 -1.86 -15.81
N GLY A 59 13.28 -1.27 -16.60
CA GLY A 59 12.54 -1.95 -17.67
C GLY A 59 11.20 -2.54 -17.24
N ILE A 60 10.74 -2.28 -16.01
CA ILE A 60 9.37 -2.51 -15.56
C ILE A 60 8.71 -1.14 -15.40
N ASP A 61 8.10 -0.65 -16.48
CA ASP A 61 7.51 0.69 -16.56
C ASP A 61 6.00 0.63 -16.89
N ASP A 62 5.37 -0.53 -16.67
CA ASP A 62 3.96 -0.74 -16.96
C ASP A 62 3.08 0.09 -16.03
N THR A 63 2.03 0.70 -16.58
CA THR A 63 1.02 1.39 -15.78
C THR A 63 0.19 0.38 -14.99
N THR A 64 -0.03 0.65 -13.70
CA THR A 64 -0.91 -0.14 -12.83
C THR A 64 -2.29 -0.35 -13.46
N GLN A 65 -2.69 -1.61 -13.64
CA GLN A 65 -4.02 -1.96 -14.16
C GLN A 65 -4.91 -2.47 -13.03
N THR A 66 -5.95 -1.71 -12.69
CA THR A 66 -6.77 -1.92 -11.49
C THR A 66 -7.95 -2.88 -11.68
N GLN A 67 -8.12 -3.48 -12.85
CA GLN A 67 -9.22 -4.40 -13.17
C GLN A 67 -8.76 -5.56 -14.07
N THR A 68 -7.74 -6.29 -13.62
CA THR A 68 -7.24 -7.49 -14.30
C THR A 68 -7.40 -8.72 -13.40
N ILE A 69 -7.38 -9.92 -14.00
CA ILE A 69 -7.32 -11.16 -13.20
C ILE A 69 -5.96 -11.23 -12.53
N GLY A 70 -5.92 -11.27 -11.21
CA GLY A 70 -4.68 -11.32 -10.45
C GLY A 70 -4.81 -10.64 -9.09
N TYR A 71 -3.70 -10.06 -8.64
CA TYR A 71 -3.64 -9.27 -7.41
C TYR A 71 -4.48 -7.99 -7.56
N ALA A 72 -5.36 -7.73 -6.58
CA ALA A 72 -6.33 -6.65 -6.66
C ALA A 72 -5.97 -5.46 -5.76
N HIS A 73 -5.74 -5.71 -4.47
CA HIS A 73 -5.47 -4.70 -3.46
C HIS A 73 -4.83 -5.33 -2.21
N ILE A 74 -4.42 -4.47 -1.26
CA ILE A 74 -4.11 -4.83 0.13
C ILE A 74 -5.03 -4.07 1.08
N ALA A 75 -5.33 -4.69 2.22
CA ALA A 75 -6.13 -4.08 3.27
C ALA A 75 -5.30 -3.86 4.55
N PHE A 76 -5.42 -2.67 5.14
CA PHE A 76 -4.84 -2.32 6.44
C PHE A 76 -5.94 -2.16 7.47
N SER A 77 -5.87 -2.96 8.54
CA SER A 77 -6.70 -2.79 9.73
C SER A 77 -6.14 -1.66 10.59
N VAL A 78 -6.98 -0.68 10.92
CA VAL A 78 -6.64 0.44 11.80
C VAL A 78 -7.35 0.37 13.16
N GLY A 79 -8.22 -0.62 13.37
CA GLY A 79 -8.78 -0.99 14.67
C GLY A 79 -10.06 -0.26 15.09
N SER A 80 -10.52 0.77 14.38
CA SER A 80 -11.83 1.40 14.65
C SER A 80 -12.39 2.18 13.45
N LYS A 81 -13.72 2.40 13.45
CA LYS A 81 -14.41 3.22 12.43
C LYS A 81 -13.87 4.65 12.37
N GLU A 82 -13.59 5.21 13.53
CA GLU A 82 -13.08 6.57 13.70
C GLU A 82 -11.71 6.69 13.02
N LYS A 83 -10.83 5.72 13.22
CA LYS A 83 -9.52 5.69 12.56
C LYS A 83 -9.61 5.47 11.05
N VAL A 84 -10.56 4.66 10.57
CA VAL A 84 -10.83 4.54 9.12
C VAL A 84 -11.19 5.92 8.55
N ASN A 85 -12.12 6.64 9.20
CA ASN A 85 -12.52 7.98 8.76
C ASN A 85 -11.37 8.98 8.80
N GLU A 86 -10.61 9.00 9.90
CA GLU A 86 -9.48 9.91 10.12
C GLU A 86 -8.38 9.73 9.07
N LEU A 87 -7.93 8.49 8.85
CA LEU A 87 -6.88 8.21 7.87
C LEU A 87 -7.35 8.50 6.44
N THR A 88 -8.60 8.17 6.12
CA THR A 88 -9.17 8.47 4.79
C THR A 88 -9.20 9.98 4.52
N ASN A 89 -9.64 10.78 5.49
CA ASN A 89 -9.67 12.24 5.37
C ASN A 89 -8.25 12.79 5.26
N THR A 90 -7.31 12.29 6.06
CA THR A 90 -5.90 12.71 6.04
C THR A 90 -5.29 12.48 4.65
N LEU A 91 -5.51 11.32 4.06
CA LEU A 91 -5.06 11.00 2.70
C LEU A 91 -5.75 11.87 1.64
N SER A 92 -7.05 12.10 1.77
CA SER A 92 -7.78 12.99 0.85
C SER A 92 -7.25 14.42 0.90
N GLU A 93 -6.98 14.96 2.09
CA GLU A 93 -6.45 16.32 2.29
C GLU A 93 -5.01 16.44 1.78
N ALA A 94 -4.23 15.36 1.87
CA ALA A 94 -2.89 15.26 1.28
C ALA A 94 -2.90 15.09 -0.25
N GLY A 95 -4.08 14.95 -0.88
CA GLY A 95 -4.25 14.89 -2.33
C GLY A 95 -4.28 13.48 -2.94
N TYR A 96 -4.33 12.43 -2.12
CA TYR A 96 -4.47 11.06 -2.60
C TYR A 96 -5.92 10.75 -2.97
N ALA A 97 -6.11 9.93 -4.00
CA ALA A 97 -7.44 9.62 -4.51
C ALA A 97 -8.20 8.70 -3.54
N VAL A 98 -9.36 9.16 -3.07
CA VAL A 98 -10.35 8.31 -2.39
C VAL A 98 -11.24 7.68 -3.46
N LEU A 99 -11.03 6.40 -3.75
CA LEU A 99 -11.77 5.66 -4.76
C LEU A 99 -13.17 5.27 -4.27
N ASN A 100 -13.29 5.02 -2.97
CA ASN A 100 -14.58 4.77 -2.32
C ASN A 100 -14.52 5.20 -0.84
N GLY A 101 -15.44 6.06 -0.42
CA GLY A 101 -15.44 6.61 0.94
C GLY A 101 -15.77 5.57 2.02
N PRO A 102 -15.62 5.96 3.30
CA PRO A 102 -15.93 5.09 4.44
C PRO A 102 -17.38 4.61 4.42
N ARG A 103 -17.59 3.29 4.42
CA ARG A 103 -18.92 2.67 4.34
C ARG A 103 -18.89 1.28 4.96
N THR A 104 -20.08 0.75 5.27
CA THR A 104 -20.22 -0.68 5.52
C THR A 104 -20.45 -1.40 4.18
N THR A 105 -19.64 -2.42 3.89
CA THR A 105 -19.76 -3.27 2.71
C THR A 105 -20.86 -4.32 2.83
N GLY A 106 -21.23 -4.97 1.72
CA GLY A 106 -22.24 -6.03 1.72
C GLY A 106 -21.82 -7.29 2.47
N ASP A 107 -20.52 -7.51 2.68
CA ASP A 107 -19.93 -8.60 3.44
C ASP A 107 -19.55 -8.23 4.88
N GLY A 108 -19.83 -6.99 5.31
CA GLY A 108 -19.84 -6.60 6.73
C GLY A 108 -18.60 -5.87 7.24
N TYR A 109 -17.64 -5.52 6.37
CA TYR A 109 -16.52 -4.66 6.74
C TYR A 109 -16.95 -3.21 6.79
N TYR A 110 -16.35 -2.44 7.70
CA TYR A 110 -16.41 -0.98 7.62
C TYR A 110 -15.06 -0.49 7.12
N GLU A 111 -15.06 0.06 5.90
CA GLU A 111 -13.83 0.34 5.18
C GLU A 111 -13.95 1.60 4.31
N SER A 112 -12.82 2.11 3.87
CA SER A 112 -12.66 2.98 2.70
C SER A 112 -11.67 2.37 1.72
N VAL A 113 -11.67 2.86 0.48
CA VAL A 113 -10.71 2.48 -0.57
C VAL A 113 -10.01 3.73 -1.07
N VAL A 114 -8.68 3.72 -1.01
CA VAL A 114 -7.80 4.81 -1.47
C VAL A 114 -6.78 4.29 -2.46
N SER A 115 -6.13 5.20 -3.17
CA SER A 115 -4.96 4.92 -4.02
C SER A 115 -3.68 5.37 -3.32
N ASP A 116 -2.62 4.59 -3.43
CA ASP A 116 -1.27 5.10 -3.19
C ASP A 116 -0.78 6.05 -4.32
N LEU A 117 0.49 6.46 -4.24
CA LEU A 117 1.13 7.37 -5.19
C LEU A 117 1.09 6.86 -6.65
N GLU A 118 1.04 5.55 -6.86
CA GLU A 118 1.16 4.92 -8.18
C GLU A 118 -0.10 4.16 -8.63
N GLY A 119 -1.24 4.40 -7.98
CA GLY A 119 -2.51 3.84 -8.40
C GLY A 119 -2.86 2.49 -7.75
N ASN A 120 -2.04 1.95 -6.85
CA ASN A 120 -2.39 0.69 -6.20
C ASN A 120 -3.50 0.92 -5.18
N GLN A 121 -4.49 0.03 -5.20
CA GLN A 121 -5.64 0.14 -4.31
C GLN A 121 -5.29 -0.36 -2.91
N ILE A 122 -5.68 0.44 -1.92
CA ILE A 122 -5.55 0.12 -0.51
C ILE A 122 -6.92 0.24 0.13
N GLU A 123 -7.35 -0.83 0.79
CA GLU A 123 -8.50 -0.80 1.69
C GLU A 123 -8.03 -0.40 3.10
N ILE A 124 -8.73 0.53 3.73
CA ILE A 124 -8.52 0.90 5.13
C ILE A 124 -9.72 0.39 5.90
N THR A 125 -9.52 -0.57 6.80
CA THR A 125 -10.60 -1.32 7.46
C THR A 125 -10.38 -1.41 8.97
N ILE A 126 -11.29 -2.06 9.69
CA ILE A 126 -11.20 -2.26 11.15
C ILE A 126 -10.32 -3.45 11.47
#